data_AF-A0A8H4B1J2-F1
#
_entry.id   AF-A0A8H4B1J2-F1
#
_cell.length_a   1.000
_cell.length_b   1.000
_cell.length_c   1.000
_cell.angle_alpha   90.00
_cell.angle_beta   90.00
_cell.angle_gamma   90.00
#
_symmetry.space_group_name_H-M   'P 1'
#
loop_
_entity.id
_entity.type
_entity.pdbx_description
1 polymer ?
#
loop_
_entity_poly.entity_id
_entity_poly.type
_entity_poly.pdbx_seq_one_letter_code
_entity_poly.pdbx_strand_id
1 'polypeptide(L)'
;MKFFALITLLFLALSVIDAAPVTSKPTVISLVKHANKKSTWLKVRKIHKLRALVKYQKLVKAAYASDKAVLNQLELAIAGKSGGKTGQVDLTVETNGNSDIGYFGPVTIGGQTFNTIFDTGSSDLWVPSAGWIC
;
A
#
# COMPACT_ATOMS: atom_id res chain seq x y z
N MET A 1 -30.35 -15.05 52.91
CA MET A 1 -29.68 -13.82 52.41
C MET A 1 -28.17 -13.97 52.21
N LYS A 2 -27.43 -14.69 53.08
CA LYS A 2 -25.96 -14.82 52.97
C LYS A 2 -25.47 -15.73 51.82
N PHE A 3 -26.24 -16.75 51.43
CA PHE A 3 -25.87 -17.70 50.38
C PHE A 3 -25.93 -17.11 48.96
N PHE A 4 -26.97 -16.32 48.66
CA PHE A 4 -27.09 -15.62 47.37
C PHE A 4 -26.00 -14.57 47.16
N ALA A 5 -25.61 -13.88 48.24
CA ALA A 5 -24.51 -12.92 48.19
C ALA A 5 -23.15 -13.57 47.87
N LEU A 6 -22.93 -14.81 48.31
CA LEU A 6 -21.69 -15.55 48.03
C LEU A 6 -21.64 -16.00 46.56
N ILE A 7 -22.78 -16.43 46.01
CA ILE A 7 -22.92 -16.85 44.62
C ILE A 7 -22.73 -15.66 43.67
N THR A 8 -23.34 -14.51 43.97
CA THR A 8 -23.15 -13.30 43.16
C THR A 8 -21.71 -12.79 43.21
N LEU A 9 -21.02 -12.91 44.35
CA LEU A 9 -19.60 -12.55 44.46
C LEU A 9 -18.70 -13.49 43.64
N LEU A 10 -19.04 -14.77 43.57
CA LEU A 10 -18.31 -15.77 42.78
C LEU A 10 -18.47 -15.52 41.26
N PHE A 11 -19.68 -15.20 40.80
CA PHE A 11 -19.92 -14.83 39.41
C PHE A 11 -19.19 -13.53 39.01
N LEU A 12 -19.14 -12.54 39.90
CA LEU A 12 -18.40 -11.31 39.67
C LEU A 12 -16.89 -11.56 39.57
N ALA A 13 -16.33 -12.42 40.45
CA ALA A 13 -14.91 -12.80 40.39
C ALA A 13 -14.55 -13.56 39.11
N LEU A 14 -15.44 -14.42 38.60
CA LEU A 14 -15.22 -15.15 37.35
C LEU A 14 -15.27 -14.23 36.11
N SER A 15 -16.09 -13.17 36.13
CA SER A 15 -16.13 -12.20 35.01
C SER A 15 -14.87 -11.34 34.84
N VAL A 16 -14.00 -11.27 35.84
CA VAL A 16 -12.74 -10.49 35.77
C VAL A 16 -11.61 -11.30 35.12
N ILE A 17 -11.73 -12.63 35.03
CA ILE A 17 -10.66 -13.51 34.54
C ILE A 17 -10.48 -13.44 33.01
N ASP A 18 -11.50 -12.99 32.26
CA ASP A 18 -11.42 -12.88 30.79
C ASP A 18 -11.02 -11.48 30.28
N ALA A 19 -10.72 -10.55 31.19
CA ALA A 19 -10.15 -9.25 30.84
C ALA A 19 -8.61 -9.28 30.80
N ALA A 20 -8.01 -10.40 30.43
CA ALA A 20 -6.61 -10.39 30.04
C ALA A 20 -6.53 -9.49 28.79
N PRO A 21 -5.76 -8.38 28.82
CA PRO A 21 -5.57 -7.61 27.61
C PRO A 21 -5.03 -8.57 26.56
N VAL A 22 -5.68 -8.61 25.38
CA VAL A 22 -5.07 -9.17 24.19
C VAL A 22 -3.89 -8.27 23.88
N THR A 23 -2.79 -8.47 24.59
CA THR A 23 -1.49 -7.94 24.23
C THR A 23 -1.08 -8.75 23.03
N SER A 24 -1.64 -8.40 21.88
CA SER A 24 -1.00 -8.74 20.61
C SER A 24 0.42 -8.22 20.77
N LYS A 25 1.40 -9.13 20.78
CA LYS A 25 2.80 -8.73 20.67
C LYS A 25 2.85 -7.79 19.48
N PRO A 26 3.35 -6.55 19.60
CA PRO A 26 3.50 -5.70 18.45
C PRO A 26 4.31 -6.51 17.46
N THR A 27 3.70 -6.88 16.33
CA THR A 27 4.42 -7.51 15.25
C THR A 27 5.36 -6.42 14.77
N VAL A 28 6.58 -6.40 15.31
CA VAL A 28 7.62 -5.52 14.83
C VAL A 28 7.94 -6.05 13.45
N ILE A 29 7.20 -5.55 12.46
CA ILE A 29 7.52 -5.75 11.06
C ILE A 29 8.83 -4.97 10.92
N SER A 30 9.94 -5.69 10.92
CA SER A 30 11.22 -5.11 10.54
C SER A 30 11.08 -4.70 9.08
N LEU A 31 10.69 -3.44 8.86
CA LEU A 31 10.81 -2.80 7.57
C LEU A 31 12.31 -2.63 7.34
N VAL A 32 12.94 -3.69 6.86
CA VAL A 32 14.30 -3.58 6.34
C VAL A 32 14.20 -2.62 5.17
N LYS A 33 14.81 -1.44 5.31
CA LYS A 33 15.03 -0.56 4.18
C LYS A 33 15.89 -1.33 3.18
N HIS A 34 15.24 -2.00 2.24
CA HIS A 34 15.88 -2.35 0.99
C HIS A 34 16.08 -1.04 0.24
N ALA A 35 17.13 -0.31 0.61
CA ALA A 35 17.64 0.76 -0.22
C ALA A 35 17.92 0.12 -1.57
N ASN A 36 17.10 0.44 -2.56
CA ASN A 36 17.28 -0.05 -3.91
C ASN A 36 18.72 0.31 -4.28
N LYS A 37 19.55 -0.69 -4.63
CA LYS A 37 20.95 -0.48 -5.02
C LYS A 37 20.95 0.71 -5.97
N LYS A 38 21.67 1.80 -5.64
CA LYS A 38 21.63 3.05 -6.43
C LYS A 38 21.74 2.70 -7.91
N SER A 39 20.62 2.76 -8.60
CA SER A 39 20.57 2.38 -9.99
C SER A 39 21.08 3.59 -10.76
N THR A 40 21.94 3.35 -11.75
CA THR A 40 22.42 4.43 -12.61
C THR A 40 21.21 5.13 -13.23
N TRP A 41 21.21 6.46 -13.30
CA TRP A 41 20.11 7.24 -13.88
C TRP A 41 19.69 6.74 -15.28
N LEU A 42 20.65 6.23 -16.07
CA LEU A 42 20.40 5.57 -17.36
C LEU A 42 19.48 4.34 -17.27
N LYS A 43 19.65 3.49 -16.23
CA LYS A 43 18.77 2.33 -15.98
C LYS A 43 17.39 2.79 -15.56
N VAL A 44 17.30 3.76 -14.65
CA VAL A 44 16.02 4.34 -14.20
C VAL A 44 15.25 4.95 -15.37
N ARG A 45 15.92 5.74 -16.22
CA ARG A 45 15.35 6.37 -17.41
C ARG A 45 14.81 5.34 -18.39
N LYS A 46 15.55 4.25 -18.65
CA LYS A 46 15.10 3.15 -19.51
C LYS A 46 13.81 2.50 -18.99
N ILE A 47 13.75 2.24 -17.68
CA ILE A 47 12.54 1.67 -17.04
C ILE A 47 11.35 2.61 -17.17
N HIS A 48 11.52 3.91 -16.89
CA HIS A 48 10.45 4.89 -17.03
C HIS A 48 9.95 5.01 -18.47
N LYS A 49 10.87 5.03 -19.44
CA LYS A 49 10.51 5.04 -20.87
C LYS A 49 9.68 3.81 -21.25
N LEU A 50 10.09 2.61 -20.83
CA LEU A 50 9.33 1.39 -21.05
C LEU A 50 7.93 1.45 -20.40
N ARG A 51 7.86 1.87 -19.13
CA ARG A 51 6.58 2.01 -18.42
C ARG A 51 5.64 3.00 -19.10
N ALA A 52 6.16 4.12 -19.58
CA ALA A 52 5.38 5.10 -20.32
C ALA A 52 4.85 4.54 -21.64
N LEU A 53 5.69 3.84 -22.42
CA LEU A 53 5.25 3.18 -23.65
C LEU A 53 4.09 2.21 -23.40
N VAL A 54 4.22 1.35 -22.38
CA VAL A 54 3.18 0.38 -22.02
C VAL A 54 1.91 1.06 -21.49
N LYS A 55 2.06 2.06 -20.61
CA LYS A 55 0.93 2.81 -20.01
C LYS A 55 0.09 3.51 -21.09
N TYR A 56 0.75 4.12 -22.08
CA TYR A 56 0.09 4.89 -23.14
C TYR A 56 0.03 4.13 -24.48
N GLN A 57 0.09 2.80 -24.47
CA GLN A 57 0.20 1.97 -25.68
C GLN A 57 -0.81 2.32 -26.79
N LYS A 58 -2.06 2.66 -26.46
CA LYS A 58 -3.10 3.01 -27.43
C LYS A 58 -2.76 4.31 -28.15
N LEU A 59 -2.34 5.33 -27.39
CA LEU A 59 -1.94 6.63 -27.92
C LEU A 59 -0.64 6.52 -28.72
N VAL A 60 0.32 5.72 -28.23
CA VAL A 60 1.59 5.49 -28.93
C VAL A 60 1.35 4.81 -30.28
N LYS A 61 0.50 3.78 -30.34
CA LYS A 61 0.14 3.12 -31.61
C LYS A 61 -0.53 4.08 -32.59
N ALA A 62 -1.39 4.98 -32.11
CA ALA A 62 -2.07 5.96 -32.94
C ALA A 62 -1.12 7.06 -33.45
N ALA A 63 -0.29 7.62 -32.57
CA ALA A 63 0.60 8.73 -32.90
C ALA A 63 1.83 8.32 -33.74
N TYR A 64 2.30 7.08 -33.58
CA TYR A 64 3.52 6.55 -34.23
C TYR A 64 3.21 5.41 -35.20
N ALA A 65 2.03 5.39 -35.81
CA ALA A 65 1.59 4.31 -36.69
C ALA A 65 2.56 4.04 -37.87
N SER A 66 3.29 5.07 -38.33
CA SER A 66 4.29 4.98 -39.39
C SER A 66 5.71 4.65 -38.90
N ASP A 67 6.00 4.79 -37.60
CA ASP A 67 7.34 4.56 -37.03
C ASP A 67 7.45 3.15 -36.45
N LYS A 68 7.92 2.22 -37.30
CA LYS A 68 8.13 0.82 -36.93
C LYS A 68 9.12 0.63 -35.77
N ALA A 69 10.07 1.55 -35.56
CA ALA A 69 11.05 1.41 -34.50
C ALA A 69 10.43 1.64 -33.12
N VAL A 70 9.53 2.63 -33.00
CA VAL A 70 8.77 2.89 -31.77
C VAL A 70 7.78 1.76 -31.49
N LEU A 71 7.10 1.24 -32.52
CA LEU A 71 6.17 0.12 -32.38
C LEU A 71 6.87 -1.16 -31.93
N ASN A 72 8.06 -1.47 -32.46
CA ASN A 72 8.87 -2.61 -31.99
C ASN A 72 9.32 -2.44 -30.53
N GLN A 73 9.71 -1.23 -30.11
CA GLN A 73 10.04 -0.96 -28.69
C GLN A 73 8.84 -1.15 -27.77
N LEU A 74 7.65 -0.75 -28.22
CA LEU A 74 6.41 -0.96 -27.49
C LEU A 74 6.10 -2.46 -27.37
N GLU A 75 6.24 -3.22 -28.45
CA GLU A 75 5.96 -4.66 -28.45
C GLU A 75 6.91 -5.45 -27.54
N LEU A 76 8.21 -5.13 -27.55
CA LEU A 76 9.16 -5.67 -26.56
C LEU A 76 8.78 -5.30 -25.13
N ALA A 77 8.32 -4.07 -24.89
CA ALA A 77 7.92 -3.61 -23.57
C ALA A 77 6.64 -4.29 -23.06
N ILE A 78 5.69 -4.59 -23.97
CA ILE A 78 4.48 -5.35 -23.68
C ILE A 78 4.82 -6.82 -23.44
N ALA A 79 5.69 -7.42 -24.26
CA ALA A 79 6.14 -8.80 -24.09
C ALA A 79 6.88 -8.98 -22.75
N GLY A 80 7.72 -8.02 -22.36
CA GLY A 80 8.38 -7.99 -21.05
C GLY A 80 7.46 -7.72 -19.86
N LYS A 81 6.16 -7.46 -20.08
CA LYS A 81 5.14 -7.28 -19.03
C LYS A 81 4.67 -8.62 -18.45
N SER A 82 5.06 -9.75 -19.03
CA SER A 82 4.61 -11.08 -18.61
C SER A 82 5.04 -11.39 -17.18
N GLY A 83 4.08 -11.40 -16.25
CA GLY A 83 4.23 -11.96 -14.90
C GLY A 83 3.91 -11.03 -13.73
N GLY A 84 3.61 -9.75 -13.97
CA GLY A 84 3.24 -8.83 -12.89
C GLY A 84 1.90 -9.24 -12.26
N LYS A 85 1.89 -9.58 -10.97
CA LYS A 85 0.66 -9.74 -10.19
C LYS A 85 -0.19 -8.48 -10.33
N THR A 86 -1.45 -8.62 -10.70
CA THR A 86 -2.41 -7.52 -10.78
C THR A 86 -3.05 -7.28 -9.42
N GLY A 87 -3.34 -6.02 -9.11
CA GLY A 87 -4.10 -5.63 -7.91
C GLY A 87 -5.04 -4.49 -8.26
N GLN A 88 -6.19 -4.45 -7.58
CA GLN A 88 -7.17 -3.37 -7.64
C GLN A 88 -7.47 -2.95 -6.20
N VAL A 89 -7.56 -1.64 -5.97
CA VAL A 89 -7.98 -1.07 -4.71
C VAL A 89 -8.89 0.12 -4.99
N ASP A 90 -9.97 0.25 -4.23
CA ASP A 90 -10.84 1.42 -4.31
C ASP A 90 -10.24 2.54 -3.46
N LEU A 91 -10.18 3.74 -4.02
CA LEU A 91 -9.63 4.92 -3.36
C LEU A 91 -10.76 5.83 -2.89
N THR A 92 -10.59 6.38 -1.70
CA THR A 92 -11.43 7.46 -1.17
C THR A 92 -10.84 8.80 -1.56
N VAL A 93 -11.70 9.73 -1.98
CA VAL A 93 -11.32 11.11 -2.29
C VAL A 93 -11.40 11.93 -1.01
N GLU A 94 -10.32 12.62 -0.67
CA GLU A 94 -10.31 13.67 0.33
C GLU A 94 -10.66 15.00 -0.33
N THR A 95 -11.64 15.71 0.20
CA THR A 95 -12.13 16.97 -0.39
C THR A 95 -12.00 18.14 0.58
N ASN A 96 -11.74 19.32 0.03
CA ASN A 96 -11.82 20.60 0.73
C ASN A 96 -12.74 21.53 -0.07
N GLY A 97 -13.97 21.71 0.40
CA GLY A 97 -15.01 22.40 -0.34
C GLY A 97 -15.32 21.70 -1.66
N ASN A 98 -15.11 22.40 -2.78
CA ASN A 98 -15.34 21.89 -4.14
C ASN A 98 -14.08 21.33 -4.82
N SER A 99 -12.99 21.13 -4.07
CA SER A 99 -11.72 20.63 -4.61
C SER A 99 -11.32 19.30 -4.00
N ASP A 100 -10.87 18.37 -4.85
CA ASP A 100 -10.19 17.14 -4.42
C ASP A 100 -8.77 17.51 -3.96
N ILE A 101 -8.43 17.21 -2.71
CA ILE A 101 -7.12 17.50 -2.14
C ILE A 101 -6.24 16.25 -2.00
N GLY A 102 -6.81 15.06 -2.08
CA GLY A 102 -6.06 13.81 -1.98
C GLY A 102 -6.87 12.57 -2.35
N TYR A 103 -6.17 11.48 -2.62
CA TYR A 103 -6.75 10.15 -2.79
C TYR A 103 -6.00 9.19 -1.87
N PHE A 104 -6.73 8.52 -0.99
CA PHE A 104 -6.17 7.57 -0.05
C PHE A 104 -6.93 6.25 -0.08
N GLY A 105 -6.26 5.16 0.32
CA GLY A 105 -6.86 3.85 0.32
C GLY A 105 -6.11 2.86 1.21
N PRO A 106 -6.67 1.66 1.42
CA PRO A 106 -6.09 0.67 2.30
C PRO A 106 -4.85 0.01 1.69
N VAL A 107 -3.80 -0.12 2.49
CA VAL A 107 -2.59 -0.91 2.19
C VAL A 107 -2.28 -1.80 3.39
N THR A 108 -2.17 -3.11 3.15
CA THR A 108 -1.81 -4.09 4.19
C THR A 108 -0.31 -4.36 4.19
N ILE A 109 0.34 -4.08 5.32
CA ILE A 109 1.76 -4.33 5.56
C ILE A 109 1.88 -5.30 6.74
N GLY A 110 2.43 -6.49 6.50
CA GLY A 110 2.63 -7.52 7.54
C GLY A 110 1.39 -7.86 8.38
N GLY A 111 0.21 -7.80 7.79
CA GLY A 111 -1.07 -8.09 8.44
C GLY A 111 -1.78 -6.89 9.08
N GLN A 112 -1.15 -5.71 9.13
CA GLN A 112 -1.77 -4.47 9.58
C GLN A 112 -2.20 -3.62 8.37
N THR A 113 -3.43 -3.11 8.40
CA THR A 113 -3.95 -2.23 7.34
C THR A 113 -3.76 -0.76 7.73
N PHE A 114 -3.23 0.02 6.79
CA PHE A 114 -3.05 1.46 6.90
C PHE A 114 -3.84 2.15 5.78
N ASN A 115 -4.48 3.28 6.08
CA ASN A 115 -4.98 4.16 5.03
C ASN A 115 -3.85 5.09 4.60
N THR A 116 -3.36 4.92 3.38
CA THR A 116 -2.21 5.66 2.84
C THR A 116 -2.61 6.50 1.65
N ILE A 117 -1.97 7.67 1.51
CA ILE A 117 -2.11 8.52 0.32
C ILE A 117 -1.30 7.90 -0.83
N PHE A 118 -1.90 7.82 -2.02
CA PHE A 118 -1.25 7.31 -3.21
C PHE A 118 -0.56 8.45 -3.97
N ASP A 119 0.66 8.78 -3.53
CA ASP A 119 1.44 9.89 -4.08
C ASP A 119 2.32 9.47 -5.28
N THR A 120 2.07 10.07 -6.45
CA THR A 120 2.86 9.83 -7.66
C THR A 120 4.06 10.79 -7.80
N GLY A 121 4.17 11.79 -6.93
CA GLY A 121 5.24 12.78 -6.87
C GLY A 121 6.47 12.35 -6.07
N SER A 122 6.42 11.22 -5.36
CA SER A 122 7.51 10.67 -4.55
C SER A 122 7.82 9.21 -4.89
N SER A 123 8.78 8.59 -4.19
CA SER A 123 9.19 7.19 -4.41
C SER A 123 9.51 6.44 -3.12
N ASP A 124 8.97 6.93 -2.01
CA ASP A 124 9.14 6.37 -0.68
C ASP A 124 7.79 5.87 -0.16
N LEU A 125 7.78 4.69 0.46
CA LEU A 125 6.64 4.18 1.23
C LEU A 125 6.96 4.38 2.71
N TRP A 126 6.20 5.21 3.39
CA TRP A 126 6.32 5.46 4.83
C TRP A 126 4.96 5.32 5.49
N VAL A 127 4.94 4.83 6.73
CA VAL A 127 3.76 4.76 7.60
C VAL A 127 4.16 5.19 9.00
N PRO A 128 3.26 5.82 9.78
CA PRO A 128 3.55 6.15 11.17
C PRO A 128 3.79 4.87 11.98
N SER A 129 4.77 4.90 12.87
CA SER A 129 5.02 3.84 13.85
C SER A 129 4.36 4.18 15.18
N ALA A 130 4.05 3.18 16.00
CA ALA A 130 3.50 3.38 17.34
C ALA A 130 4.46 4.09 18.33
N GLY A 131 5.75 4.18 18.01
CA GLY A 131 6.65 5.07 18.74
C GLY A 131 6.34 6.51 18.36
N TRP A 132 6.30 7.42 19.34
CA TRP A 132 5.97 8.86 19.26
C TRP A 132 4.49 9.21 19.48
N ILE A 133 4.00 8.94 20.70
CA ILE A 133 3.02 9.82 21.35
C ILE A 133 3.83 10.92 22.03
N CYS A 134 3.57 12.18 21.65
CA CYS A 134 3.98 13.37 22.39
C CYS A 134 3.18 13.50 23.68
#